data_AF-A0A971F1E9-F1
#
_entry.id   AF-A0A971F1E9-F1
#
_cell.length_a   1.000
_cell.length_b   1.000
_cell.length_c   1.000
_cell.angle_alpha   90.00
_cell.angle_beta   90.00
_cell.angle_gamma   90.00
#
_symmetry.space_group_name_H-M   'P 1'
#
loop_
_entity.id
_entity.type
_entity.pdbx_description
1 polymer ?
#
loop_
_entity_poly.entity_id
_entity_poly.type
_entity_poly.pdbx_seq_one_letter_code
_entity_poly.pdbx_strand_id
1 'polypeptide(L)'
;MSREIPQKLMSFLKTAVDDVDDGYEYASELRRILNSDDCQTVLSPKEIEALREYADEVKTVGEINYYTSERIREIEKEHFGTRGITGYLKADHGEPEKPVWPF
;
A
#
# COMPACT_ATOMS: atom_id res chain seq x y z
N MET A 1 -18.43 7.44 6.14
CA MET A 1 -17.41 8.51 6.09
C MET A 1 -16.19 7.88 5.47
N SER A 2 -15.70 8.39 4.33
CA SER A 2 -14.47 7.87 3.72
C SER A 2 -13.34 8.02 4.74
N ARG A 3 -12.74 6.90 5.17
CA ARG A 3 -11.59 6.92 6.07
C ARG A 3 -10.46 7.69 5.37
N GLU A 4 -9.88 8.67 6.05
CA GLU A 4 -8.76 9.43 5.50
C GLU A 4 -7.46 8.66 5.69
N ILE A 5 -6.73 8.43 4.60
CA ILE A 5 -5.42 7.77 4.65
C ILE A 5 -4.46 8.67 5.44
N PRO A 6 -3.68 8.14 6.39
CA PRO A 6 -2.69 8.91 7.15
C PRO A 6 -1.75 9.70 6.23
N GLN A 7 -1.54 10.98 6.54
CA GLN A 7 -0.79 11.90 5.67
C GLN A 7 0.65 11.45 5.41
N LYS A 8 1.30 10.83 6.40
CA LYS A 8 2.66 10.28 6.24
C LYS A 8 2.71 9.17 5.20
N LEU A 9 1.74 8.25 5.24
CA LEU A 9 1.62 7.17 4.26
C LEU A 9 1.32 7.73 2.87
N MET A 10 0.37 8.66 2.75
CA MET A 10 0.04 9.30 1.48
C MET A 10 1.24 10.04 0.87
N SER A 11 2.02 10.75 1.69
CA SER A 11 3.19 11.50 1.23
C SER A 11 4.29 10.56 0.75
N PHE A 12 4.57 9.51 1.52
CA PHE A 12 5.52 8.48 1.15
C PHE A 12 5.14 7.81 -0.18
N LEU A 13 3.90 7.34 -0.34
CA LEU A 13 3.48 6.67 -1.58
C LEU A 13 3.61 7.53 -2.84
N LYS A 14 3.59 8.86 -2.71
CA LYS A 14 3.75 9.80 -3.84
C LYS A 14 5.19 10.05 -4.23
N THR A 15 6.11 9.93 -3.29
CA THR A 15 7.49 10.43 -3.40
C THR A 15 8.54 9.34 -3.26
N ALA A 16 8.19 8.20 -2.66
CA ALA A 16 9.13 7.15 -2.28
C ALA A 16 9.92 6.58 -3.46
N VAL A 17 9.38 6.57 -4.68
CA VAL A 17 10.13 6.10 -5.85
C VAL A 17 11.22 7.09 -6.29
N ASP A 18 11.07 8.37 -5.94
CA ASP A 18 12.05 9.42 -6.24
C ASP A 18 12.99 9.72 -5.05
N ASP A 19 12.53 9.45 -3.82
CA ASP A 19 13.20 9.84 -2.57
C ASP A 19 14.10 8.75 -1.96
N VAL A 20 13.98 7.48 -2.37
CA VAL A 20 14.76 6.37 -1.80
C VAL A 20 15.66 5.72 -2.85
N ASP A 21 16.81 5.20 -2.40
CA ASP A 21 17.86 4.72 -3.31
C ASP A 21 17.59 3.28 -3.81
N ASP A 22 16.92 2.45 -3.00
CA ASP A 22 16.64 1.06 -3.33
C ASP A 22 15.34 0.51 -2.73
N GLY A 23 14.92 -0.66 -3.22
CA GLY A 23 13.72 -1.34 -2.75
C GLY A 23 13.79 -1.76 -1.28
N TYR A 24 14.98 -1.97 -0.71
CA TYR A 24 15.12 -2.27 0.71
C TYR A 24 14.78 -1.05 1.57
N GLU A 25 15.30 0.13 1.22
CA GLU A 25 14.99 1.40 1.87
C GLU A 25 13.50 1.71 1.75
N TYR A 26 12.94 1.57 0.54
CA TYR A 26 11.50 1.69 0.30
C TYR A 26 10.70 0.81 1.28
N ALA A 27 11.02 -0.48 1.33
CA ALA A 27 10.30 -1.45 2.16
C ALA A 27 10.44 -1.14 3.65
N SER A 28 11.63 -0.71 4.08
CA SER A 28 11.93 -0.37 5.47
C SER A 28 11.14 0.86 5.93
N GLU A 29 11.15 1.93 5.15
CA GLU A 29 10.42 3.16 5.47
C GLU A 29 8.91 2.96 5.41
N LEU A 30 8.41 2.20 4.43
CA LEU A 30 7.00 1.82 4.40
C LEU A 30 6.60 1.06 5.69
N ARG A 31 7.38 0.06 6.10
CA ARG A 31 7.12 -0.70 7.34
C ARG A 31 7.15 0.19 8.58
N ARG A 32 8.09 1.14 8.63
CA ARG A 32 8.18 2.12 9.72
C ARG A 32 6.92 2.98 9.79
N ILE A 33 6.43 3.47 8.66
CA ILE A 33 5.20 4.27 8.58
C ILE A 33 3.99 3.43 9.00
N LEU A 34 3.88 2.19 8.52
CA LEU A 34 2.77 1.30 8.88
C LEU A 34 2.72 1.01 10.38
N ASN A 35 3.86 0.97 11.07
CA ASN A 35 3.92 0.77 12.51
C ASN A 35 3.65 2.04 13.33
N SER A 36 3.39 3.19 12.69
CA SER A 36 2.99 4.41 13.41
C SER A 36 1.57 4.32 13.95
N ASP A 37 1.31 4.98 15.08
CA ASP A 37 -0.01 5.01 15.73
C ASP A 37 -1.12 5.47 14.77
N ASP A 38 -0.83 6.46 13.91
CA ASP A 38 -1.79 6.96 12.91
C ASP A 38 -2.23 5.86 11.94
N CYS A 39 -1.31 4.99 11.51
CA CYS A 39 -1.63 3.89 10.61
C CYS A 39 -2.32 2.74 11.35
N GLN A 40 -1.86 2.41 12.56
CA GLN A 40 -2.44 1.33 13.37
C GLN A 40 -3.86 1.63 13.87
N THR A 41 -4.22 2.91 14.02
CA THR A 41 -5.56 3.33 14.44
C THR A 41 -6.55 3.47 13.28
N VAL A 42 -6.07 3.84 12.10
CA VAL A 42 -6.92 4.11 10.92
C VAL A 42 -7.07 2.89 10.02
N LEU A 43 -6.00 2.16 9.77
CA LEU A 43 -5.99 1.02 8.86
C LEU A 43 -6.45 -0.26 9.57
N SER A 44 -7.18 -1.10 8.85
CA SER A 44 -7.52 -2.43 9.31
C SER A 44 -6.28 -3.35 9.29
N PRO A 45 -6.25 -4.41 10.11
CA PRO A 45 -5.17 -5.38 10.09
C PRO A 45 -4.91 -5.96 8.69
N LYS A 46 -5.97 -6.18 7.90
CA LYS A 46 -5.89 -6.70 6.53
C LYS A 46 -5.20 -5.71 5.58
N GLU A 47 -5.49 -4.42 5.71
CA GLU A 47 -4.82 -3.39 4.90
C GLU A 47 -3.34 -3.27 5.26
N ILE A 48 -3.02 -3.37 6.55
CA ILE A 48 -1.64 -3.34 7.04
C ILE A 48 -0.86 -4.57 6.55
N GLU A 49 -1.49 -5.74 6.57
CA GLU A 49 -0.90 -6.99 6.05
C GLU A 49 -0.64 -6.90 4.55
N ALA A 50 -1.63 -6.46 3.75
CA ALA A 50 -1.46 -6.29 2.31
C ALA A 50 -0.32 -5.31 1.96
N LEU A 51 -0.20 -4.19 2.69
CA LEU A 51 0.90 -3.24 2.50
C LEU A 51 2.26 -3.82 2.93
N ARG A 52 2.29 -4.73 3.91
CA ARG A 52 3.52 -5.43 4.31
C ARG A 52 3.96 -6.44 3.27
N GLU A 53 3.03 -7.21 2.70
CA GLU A 53 3.30 -8.15 1.60
C GLU A 53 3.85 -7.41 0.38
N TYR A 54 3.20 -6.31 0.00
CA TYR A 54 3.71 -5.41 -1.04
C TYR A 54 5.14 -4.92 -0.74
N ALA A 55 5.40 -4.46 0.50
CA ALA A 55 6.72 -4.02 0.91
C ALA A 55 7.78 -5.14 0.81
N ASP A 56 7.43 -6.38 1.15
CA ASP A 56 8.34 -7.53 1.05
C ASP A 56 8.70 -7.85 -0.40
N GLU A 57 7.77 -7.65 -1.34
CA GLU A 57 8.06 -7.83 -2.76
C GLU A 57 8.91 -6.68 -3.32
N VAL A 58 8.59 -5.43 -3.00
CA VAL A 58 9.39 -4.26 -3.42
C VAL A 58 10.82 -4.35 -2.90
N LYS A 59 11.03 -4.92 -1.71
CA LYS A 59 12.36 -5.19 -1.15
C LYS A 59 13.28 -5.97 -2.09
N THR A 60 12.72 -6.78 -2.99
CA THR A 60 13.49 -7.61 -3.93
C THR A 60 13.91 -6.89 -5.20
N VAL A 61 13.40 -5.68 -5.45
CA VAL A 61 13.56 -4.95 -6.71
C VAL A 61 14.98 -4.36 -6.89
N GLY A 62 15.75 -4.19 -5.81
CA GLY A 62 17.10 -3.63 -5.85
C GLY A 62 17.10 -2.10 -6.03
N GLU A 63 18.16 -1.55 -6.61
CA GLU A 63 18.35 -0.10 -6.81
C GLU A 63 17.22 0.52 -7.63
N ILE A 64 16.72 1.68 -7.19
CA ILE A 64 15.64 2.39 -7.86
C ILE A 64 16.20 3.25 -8.99
N ASN A 65 15.75 2.94 -10.19
CA ASN A 65 16.04 3.60 -11.44
C ASN A 65 14.76 3.58 -12.28
N TYR A 66 14.83 4.05 -13.53
CA TYR A 66 13.67 4.11 -14.42
C TYR A 66 12.94 2.75 -14.58
N TYR A 67 13.67 1.65 -14.74
CA TYR A 67 13.08 0.33 -14.98
C TYR A 67 12.52 -0.30 -13.71
N THR A 68 13.24 -0.16 -12.60
CA THR A 68 12.80 -0.68 -11.30
C THR A 68 11.64 0.12 -10.73
N SER A 69 11.54 1.42 -11.05
CA SER A 69 10.37 2.26 -10.75
C SER A 69 9.10 1.73 -11.44
N GLU A 70 9.20 1.36 -12.72
CA GLU A 70 8.09 0.74 -13.43
C GLU A 70 7.74 -0.63 -12.83
N ARG A 71 8.75 -1.42 -12.42
CA ARG A 71 8.51 -2.69 -11.73
C ARG A 71 7.78 -2.51 -10.39
N ILE A 72 8.11 -1.49 -9.60
CA ILE A 72 7.40 -1.16 -8.35
C ILE A 72 5.92 -0.85 -8.62
N ARG A 73 5.63 -0.13 -9.72
CA ARG A 73 4.25 0.18 -10.15
C ARG A 73 3.51 -1.06 -10.66
N GLU A 74 4.20 -1.99 -11.30
CA GLU A 74 3.62 -3.28 -11.68
C GLU A 74 3.26 -4.11 -10.45
N ILE A 75 4.18 -4.24 -9.49
CA ILE A 75 3.94 -4.92 -8.21
C ILE A 75 2.75 -4.26 -7.49
N GLU A 76 2.66 -2.93 -7.48
CA GLU A 76 1.51 -2.23 -6.90
C GLU A 76 0.19 -2.65 -7.59
N LYS A 77 0.17 -2.73 -8.91
CA LYS A 77 -1.01 -3.16 -9.67
C LYS A 77 -1.34 -4.64 -9.45
N GLU A 78 -0.33 -5.50 -9.29
CA GLU A 78 -0.51 -6.92 -9.00
C GLU A 78 -1.19 -7.13 -7.64
N HIS A 79 -0.80 -6.35 -6.62
CA HIS A 79 -1.37 -6.42 -5.27
C HIS A 79 -2.72 -5.71 -5.12
N PHE A 80 -2.85 -4.51 -5.68
CA PHE A 80 -3.96 -3.59 -5.39
C PHE A 80 -4.86 -3.29 -6.60
N GLY A 81 -4.54 -3.86 -7.75
CA GLY A 81 -5.27 -3.65 -9.00
C GLY A 81 -5.04 -2.28 -9.63
N THR A 82 -5.86 -1.94 -10.62
CA THR A 82 -5.70 -0.72 -11.42
C THR A 82 -5.90 0.59 -10.66
N ARG A 83 -6.50 0.54 -9.47
CA ARG A 83 -6.71 1.72 -8.61
C ARG A 83 -5.55 1.95 -7.63
N GLY A 84 -4.58 1.03 -7.58
CA GLY A 84 -3.40 1.11 -6.71
C GLY A 84 -3.74 1.11 -5.22
N ILE A 85 -2.72 1.38 -4.41
CA ILE A 85 -2.81 1.39 -2.94
C ILE A 85 -3.88 2.38 -2.46
N THR A 86 -3.91 3.58 -3.05
CA THR A 86 -4.88 4.62 -2.65
C THR A 86 -6.33 4.17 -2.90
N GLY A 87 -6.56 3.45 -4.00
CA GLY A 87 -7.88 2.92 -4.32
C GLY A 87 -8.29 1.75 -3.44
N TYR A 88 -7.33 0.89 -3.09
CA TYR A 88 -7.54 -0.19 -2.14
C TYR A 88 -7.91 0.34 -0.75
N LEU A 89 -7.11 1.25 -0.18
CA LEU A 89 -7.34 1.84 1.14
C LEU A 89 -8.60 2.70 1.27
N LYS A 90 -9.14 3.18 0.14
CA LYS A 90 -10.41 3.93 0.10
C LYS A 90 -11.60 3.06 -0.26
N ALA A 91 -11.37 1.81 -0.65
CA ALA A 91 -12.47 0.87 -0.85
C ALA A 91 -13.10 0.61 0.51
N ASP A 92 -14.43 0.66 0.57
CA ASP A 92 -15.13 0.07 1.71
C ASP A 92 -14.85 -1.44 1.67
N HIS A 93 -13.85 -1.88 2.44
CA HIS A 93 -13.64 -3.29 2.78
C HIS A 93 -14.71 -3.79 3.77
N GLY A 94 -15.90 -3.18 3.74
CA GLY A 94 -17.09 -3.70 4.38
C GLY A 94 -17.26 -5.15 3.94
N GLU A 95 -17.56 -6.00 4.91
CA GLU A 95 -17.86 -7.42 4.70
C GLU A 95 -18.65 -7.63 3.40
N PRO A 96 -18.38 -8.69 2.62
CA PRO A 96 -19.19 -8.99 1.45
C PRO A 96 -20.65 -9.00 1.90
N GLU A 97 -21.47 -8.08 1.38
CA GLU A 97 -22.91 -8.10 1.60
C GLU A 97 -23.36 -9.52 1.25
N LYS A 98 -23.81 -10.26 2.27
CA LYS A 98 -24.34 -11.61 2.08
C LYS A 98 -25.34 -11.54 0.92
N PRO A 99 -25.24 -12.40 -0.10
CA PRO A 99 -26.18 -12.39 -1.19
C PRO A 99 -27.58 -12.62 -0.61
N VAL A 100 -28.42 -11.58 -0.64
CA VAL A 100 -29.83 -11.68 -0.32
C VAL A 100 -30.48 -12.37 -1.51
N TRP A 101 -30.76 -13.65 -1.37
CA TRP A 101 -31.53 -14.39 -2.36
C TRP A 101 -32.99 -13.90 -2.31
N PRO A 102 -33.57 -13.50 -3.46
CA PRO A 102 -35.00 -13.24 -3.51
C PRO A 102 -35.74 -14.58 -3.39
N PHE A 103 -36.65 -14.66 -2.42
CA PHE A 103 -37.55 -15.80 -2.22
C PHE A 103 -38.49 -15.99 -3.42
#